data_AF-A0AAN8NPN4-F1
#
_entry.id   AF-A0AAN8NPN4-F1
#
_cell.length_a   1.000
_cell.length_b   1.000
_cell.length_c   1.000
_cell.angle_alpha   90.00
_cell.angle_beta   90.00
_cell.angle_gamma   90.00
#
_symmetry.space_group_name_H-M   'P 1'
#
loop_
_entity.id
_entity.type
_entity.pdbx_description
1 polymer ?
#
loop_
_entity_poly.entity_id
_entity_poly.type
_entity_poly.pdbx_seq_one_letter_code
_entity_poly.pdbx_strand_id
1 'polypeptide(L)'
;MMTGRGASSPSNGAFCSANGFLTQLFFAQIDVWQVTIALITLLMLSGPSMVLKWIRENVWAVWLFPWLVSLIAAFFAFGFWDYANVGGFCWLGSRNIRLYFNYIPRWIVIFGCLVTYIAVYRLILHARRRANIQKTYRGRGSDRTHPQPATTMVPVANTESEKVNPDEISSGNSSSSLDTSRAGSSTGFSATIHDPAVAGQIQTAAEKAEEEAEQQKQVRKIAIQMISYPLAYAVLWAIPTIVMIIQVARGGEGVSIHVEGLAKMLLVFNGFVDAHVYGFNERTAMGWRQRIRPASQEDDEEAASGGVHEVVSRPEPTLKNPNDWQQNMV
;
A
#
# COMPACT_ATOMS: atom_id res chain seq x y z
N MET A 1 -1.39 44.82 8.53
CA MET A 1 -1.06 43.94 9.66
C MET A 1 -1.97 44.28 10.83
N MET A 2 -3.00 43.46 11.09
CA MET A 2 -3.76 43.58 12.33
C MET A 2 -2.83 43.21 13.49
N THR A 3 -2.50 44.20 14.31
CA THR A 3 -1.74 43.98 15.54
C THR A 3 -2.57 43.09 16.47
N GLY A 4 -1.98 42.03 17.02
CA GLY A 4 -2.66 41.03 17.86
C GLY A 4 -3.36 41.57 19.12
N ARG A 5 -3.29 42.89 19.38
CA ARG A 5 -4.05 43.60 20.41
C ARG A 5 -5.55 43.75 20.07
N GLY A 6 -5.93 43.78 18.80
CA GLY A 6 -7.34 43.92 18.40
C GLY A 6 -8.17 42.65 18.61
N ALA A 7 -7.57 41.47 18.46
CA ALA A 7 -8.24 40.19 18.68
C ALA A 7 -8.51 39.87 20.15
N SER A 8 -7.79 40.51 21.09
CA SER A 8 -7.92 40.33 22.54
C SER A 8 -8.70 41.45 23.23
N SER A 9 -9.29 42.40 22.50
CA SER A 9 -10.23 43.35 23.10
C SER A 9 -11.43 42.57 23.66
N PRO A 10 -11.94 42.89 24.87
CA PRO A 10 -13.11 42.21 25.44
C PRO A 10 -14.35 42.26 24.52
N SER A 11 -14.40 43.21 23.57
CA SER A 11 -15.42 43.28 22.53
C SER A 11 -15.38 42.14 21.50
N ASN A 12 -14.27 41.41 21.38
CA ASN A 12 -14.02 40.39 20.36
C ASN A 12 -13.85 38.98 20.94
N GLY A 13 -14.25 38.75 22.20
CA GLY A 13 -14.14 37.43 22.86
C GLY A 13 -14.81 36.30 22.07
N ALA A 14 -15.98 36.56 21.48
CA ALA A 14 -16.69 35.57 20.65
C ALA A 14 -15.89 35.16 19.40
N PHE A 15 -15.22 36.11 18.74
CA PHE A 15 -14.36 35.82 17.60
C PHE A 15 -13.15 34.99 18.02
N CYS A 16 -12.55 35.31 19.17
CA CYS A 16 -11.43 34.54 19.70
C CYS A 16 -11.83 33.10 20.03
N SER A 17 -12.98 32.91 20.67
CA SER A 17 -13.53 31.58 20.96
C SER A 17 -13.85 30.78 19.70
N ALA A 18 -14.46 31.41 18.69
CA ALA A 18 -14.75 30.76 17.41
C ALA A 18 -13.45 30.34 16.67
N ASN A 19 -12.46 31.24 16.62
CA ASN A 19 -11.15 30.94 16.02
C ASN A 19 -10.41 29.83 16.78
N GLY A 20 -10.46 29.84 18.12
CA GLY A 20 -9.90 28.80 18.97
C GLY A 20 -10.56 27.44 18.78
N PHE A 21 -11.89 27.42 18.68
CA PHE A 21 -12.66 26.21 18.37
C PHE A 21 -12.27 25.63 17.01
N LEU A 22 -12.22 26.46 15.96
CA LEU A 22 -11.84 26.00 14.62
C LEU A 22 -10.39 25.49 14.60
N THR A 23 -9.47 26.19 15.26
CA THR A 23 -8.08 25.74 15.38
C THR A 23 -7.99 24.39 16.07
N GLN A 24 -8.70 24.20 17.19
CA GLN A 24 -8.74 22.94 17.92
C GLN A 24 -9.36 21.82 17.08
N LEU A 25 -10.47 22.10 16.39
CA LEU A 25 -11.15 21.17 15.51
C LEU A 25 -10.22 20.67 14.40
N PHE A 26 -9.59 21.57 13.64
CA PHE A 26 -8.75 21.18 12.51
C PHE A 26 -7.44 20.49 12.95
N PHE A 27 -6.86 20.88 14.08
CA PHE A 27 -5.70 20.17 14.61
C PHE A 27 -6.03 18.76 15.06
N ALA A 28 -7.16 18.56 15.74
CA ALA A 28 -7.65 17.22 16.07
C ALA A 28 -7.98 16.41 14.80
N GLN A 29 -8.59 17.07 13.81
CA GLN A 29 -8.96 16.47 12.53
C GLN A 29 -7.74 15.86 11.83
N ILE A 30 -6.64 16.62 11.71
CA ILE A 30 -5.39 16.13 11.12
C ILE A 30 -4.89 14.88 11.85
N ASP A 31 -4.88 14.89 13.19
CA ASP A 31 -4.38 13.77 13.98
C ASP A 31 -5.24 12.51 13.82
N VAL A 32 -6.56 12.65 13.85
CA VAL A 32 -7.48 11.51 13.72
C VAL A 32 -7.45 10.94 12.30
N TRP A 33 -7.38 11.79 11.27
CA TRP A 33 -7.18 11.33 9.89
C TRP A 33 -5.88 10.56 9.74
N GLN A 34 -4.81 11.04 10.35
CA GLN A 34 -3.51 10.40 10.26
C GLN A 34 -3.52 8.99 10.89
N VAL A 35 -4.13 8.82 12.06
CA VAL A 35 -4.33 7.49 12.68
C VAL A 35 -5.22 6.62 11.80
N THR A 36 -6.30 7.18 11.26
CA THR A 36 -7.25 6.45 10.41
C THR A 36 -6.55 5.88 9.16
N ILE A 37 -5.74 6.70 8.47
CA ILE A 37 -4.95 6.27 7.31
C ILE A 37 -3.94 5.19 7.70
N ALA A 38 -3.23 5.37 8.81
CA ALA A 38 -2.26 4.38 9.30
C ALA A 38 -2.94 3.04 9.63
N LEU A 39 -4.10 3.06 10.28
CA LEU A 39 -4.88 1.88 10.63
C LEU A 39 -5.40 1.15 9.39
N ILE A 40 -5.98 1.88 8.43
CA ILE A 40 -6.45 1.30 7.17
C ILE A 40 -5.28 0.68 6.40
N THR A 41 -4.13 1.36 6.39
CA THR A 41 -2.92 0.83 5.75
C THR A 41 -2.49 -0.48 6.40
N LEU A 42 -2.48 -0.55 7.74
CA LEU A 42 -2.15 -1.78 8.46
C LEU A 42 -3.15 -2.89 8.13
N LEU A 43 -4.44 -2.59 8.15
CA LEU A 43 -5.50 -3.55 7.80
C LEU A 43 -5.40 -4.01 6.34
N MET A 44 -5.00 -3.16 5.40
CA MET A 44 -4.78 -3.56 4.02
C MET A 44 -3.62 -4.55 3.85
N LEU A 45 -2.60 -4.47 4.71
CA LEU A 45 -1.43 -5.35 4.62
C LEU A 45 -1.53 -6.63 5.45
N SER A 46 -2.21 -6.59 6.60
CA SER A 46 -2.28 -7.73 7.54
C SER A 46 -3.69 -8.16 7.91
N GLY A 47 -4.71 -7.43 7.45
CA GLY A 47 -6.08 -7.63 7.90
C GLY A 47 -6.80 -8.78 7.21
N PRO A 48 -7.79 -9.38 7.90
CA PRO A 48 -8.67 -10.38 7.31
C PRO A 48 -9.54 -9.75 6.21
N SER A 49 -9.81 -10.51 5.14
CA SER A 49 -10.58 -10.06 3.98
C SER A 49 -11.98 -9.53 4.35
N MET A 50 -12.58 -10.02 5.43
CA MET A 50 -13.88 -9.57 5.94
C MET A 50 -13.87 -8.10 6.38
N VAL A 51 -12.85 -7.67 7.12
CA VAL A 51 -12.74 -6.27 7.60
C VAL A 51 -12.52 -5.32 6.43
N LEU A 52 -11.72 -5.74 5.45
CA LEU A 52 -11.48 -4.95 4.23
C LEU A 52 -12.74 -4.82 3.36
N LYS A 53 -13.56 -5.87 3.26
CA LYS A 53 -14.88 -5.79 2.59
C LYS A 53 -15.79 -4.80 3.31
N TRP A 54 -15.90 -4.90 4.63
CA TRP A 54 -16.74 -3.99 5.42
C TRP A 54 -16.32 -2.52 5.26
N ILE A 55 -15.02 -2.22 5.34
CA ILE A 55 -14.46 -0.87 5.13
C ILE A 55 -14.83 -0.33 3.74
N ARG A 56 -14.77 -1.18 2.70
CA ARG A 56 -15.12 -0.81 1.33
C ARG A 56 -16.61 -0.56 1.14
N GLU A 57 -17.47 -1.32 1.83
CA GLU A 57 -18.92 -1.13 1.78
C GLU A 57 -19.36 0.08 2.60
N ASN A 58 -18.63 0.41 3.68
CA ASN A 58 -18.99 1.45 4.64
C ASN A 58 -18.01 2.64 4.62
N VAL A 59 -17.64 3.10 3.42
CA VAL A 59 -16.71 4.25 3.24
C VAL A 59 -17.22 5.50 3.96
N TRP A 60 -18.53 5.71 3.99
CA TRP A 60 -19.16 6.84 4.68
C TRP A 60 -18.83 6.85 6.18
N ALA A 61 -18.75 5.69 6.83
CA ALA A 61 -18.47 5.59 8.26
C ALA A 61 -17.00 5.95 8.54
N VAL A 62 -16.09 5.48 7.70
CA VAL A 62 -14.66 5.84 7.75
C VAL A 62 -14.45 7.34 7.54
N TRP A 63 -15.27 7.96 6.69
CA TRP A 63 -15.20 9.39 6.44
C TRP A 63 -15.80 10.22 7.58
N LEU A 64 -16.94 9.82 8.14
CA LEU A 64 -17.57 10.52 9.26
C LEU A 64 -16.80 10.39 10.58
N PHE A 65 -16.13 9.27 10.79
CA PHE A 65 -15.45 8.99 12.05
C PHE A 65 -14.46 10.10 12.48
N PRO A 66 -13.51 10.54 11.62
CA PRO A 66 -12.60 11.63 11.98
C PRO A 66 -13.31 12.93 12.31
N TRP A 67 -14.34 13.31 11.54
CA TRP A 67 -15.12 14.51 11.78
C TRP A 67 -15.81 14.49 13.15
N LEU A 68 -16.46 13.37 13.50
CA LEU A 68 -17.16 13.24 14.77
C LEU A 68 -16.20 13.30 15.95
N VAL A 69 -15.10 12.55 15.91
CA VAL A 69 -14.11 12.53 17.00
C VAL A 69 -13.51 13.93 17.21
N SER A 70 -13.20 14.64 16.13
CA SER A 70 -12.58 15.97 16.21
C SER A 70 -13.57 17.05 16.67
N LEU A 71 -14.84 16.95 16.26
CA LEU A 71 -15.91 17.81 16.79
C LEU A 71 -16.08 17.58 18.30
N ILE A 72 -16.14 16.32 18.74
CA ILE A 72 -16.24 15.99 20.16
C ILE A 72 -15.04 16.56 20.92
N ALA A 73 -13.82 16.42 20.41
CA ALA A 73 -12.62 16.96 21.04
C ALA A 73 -12.66 18.50 21.14
N ALA A 74 -13.12 19.20 20.11
CA ALA A 74 -13.22 20.66 20.10
C ALA A 74 -14.33 21.19 21.02
N PHE A 75 -15.47 20.51 21.08
CA PHE A 75 -16.57 20.84 22.01
C PHE A 75 -16.19 20.55 23.46
N PHE A 76 -15.53 19.42 23.71
CA PHE A 76 -15.01 19.09 25.03
C PHE A 76 -14.00 20.16 25.47
N ALA A 77 -13.09 20.56 24.59
CA ALA A 77 -12.16 21.63 24.87
C ALA A 77 -12.86 22.95 25.21
N PHE A 78 -13.88 23.33 24.46
CA PHE A 78 -14.68 24.54 24.69
C PHE A 78 -15.47 24.49 26.01
N GLY A 79 -16.02 23.34 26.39
CA GLY A 79 -16.84 23.20 27.60
C GLY A 79 -16.05 23.18 28.90
N PHE A 80 -14.80 22.71 28.87
CA PHE A 80 -13.96 22.60 30.07
C PHE A 80 -12.90 23.71 30.18
N TRP A 81 -12.50 24.32 29.07
CA TRP A 81 -11.39 25.27 29.03
C TRP A 81 -11.67 26.46 28.11
N ASP A 82 -11.30 27.65 28.58
CA ASP A 82 -11.46 28.85 27.77
C ASP A 82 -10.39 28.96 26.67
N TYR A 83 -10.83 29.38 25.49
CA TYR A 83 -9.95 29.79 24.41
C TYR A 83 -9.46 31.22 24.66
N ALA A 84 -8.14 31.42 24.61
CA ALA A 84 -7.48 32.70 24.80
C ALA A 84 -6.45 32.96 23.71
N ASN A 85 -6.04 34.22 23.55
CA ASN A 85 -5.01 34.60 22.59
C ASN A 85 -3.64 34.11 23.06
N VAL A 86 -2.99 33.28 22.24
CA VAL A 86 -1.66 32.70 22.51
C VAL A 86 -0.53 33.40 21.74
N GLY A 87 -0.74 34.67 21.38
CA GLY A 87 0.27 35.50 20.72
C GLY A 87 0.19 35.45 19.19
N GLY A 88 -1.01 35.52 18.61
CA GLY A 88 -1.19 35.65 17.15
C GLY A 88 -2.45 34.98 16.62
N PHE A 89 -2.94 33.96 17.32
CA PHE A 89 -4.23 33.32 17.10
C PHE A 89 -4.82 32.90 18.44
N CYS A 90 -6.07 32.47 18.44
CA CYS A 90 -6.74 32.00 19.65
C CYS A 90 -6.67 30.49 19.75
N TRP A 91 -6.37 29.98 20.94
CA TRP A 91 -6.31 28.55 21.23
C TRP A 91 -6.48 28.32 22.74
N LEU A 92 -6.28 27.10 23.24
CA LEU A 92 -6.44 26.79 24.67
C LEU A 92 -5.54 27.69 25.53
N GLY A 93 -6.11 28.45 26.46
CA GLY A 93 -5.38 29.47 27.20
C GLY A 93 -4.29 28.92 28.12
N SER A 94 -4.54 27.78 28.75
CA SER A 94 -3.60 27.15 29.68
C SER A 94 -2.49 26.40 28.97
N ARG A 95 -1.23 26.73 29.31
CA ARG A 95 -0.03 26.07 28.79
C ARG A 95 0.00 24.57 29.09
N ASN A 96 -0.36 24.19 30.31
CA ASN A 96 -0.35 22.78 30.71
C ASN A 96 -1.40 21.99 29.92
N ILE A 97 -2.60 22.55 29.76
CA ILE A 97 -3.68 21.90 29.01
C ILE A 97 -3.32 21.78 27.53
N ARG A 98 -2.67 22.78 26.93
CA ARG A 98 -2.13 22.66 25.56
C ARG A 98 -1.16 21.49 25.44
N LEU A 99 -0.23 21.35 26.38
CA LEU A 99 0.74 20.25 26.37
C LEU A 99 0.04 18.89 26.47
N TYR A 100 -0.83 18.69 27.47
CA TYR A 100 -1.47 17.40 27.73
C TYR A 100 -2.55 17.02 26.72
N PHE A 101 -3.36 17.97 26.26
CA PHE A 101 -4.52 17.69 25.41
C PHE A 101 -4.21 17.73 23.91
N ASN A 102 -3.10 18.37 23.50
CA ASN A 102 -2.75 18.47 22.08
C ASN A 102 -1.37 17.85 21.78
N TYR A 103 -0.32 18.37 22.41
CA TYR A 103 1.04 17.96 22.04
C TYR A 103 1.31 16.49 22.39
N ILE A 104 0.94 16.02 23.59
CA ILE A 104 1.17 14.63 23.99
C ILE A 104 0.41 13.63 23.09
N PRO A 105 -0.92 13.76 22.88
CA PRO A 105 -1.65 12.91 21.94
C PRO A 105 -1.04 12.90 20.55
N ARG A 106 -0.58 14.06 20.06
CA ARG A 106 0.06 14.15 18.74
C ARG A 106 1.35 13.35 18.65
N TRP A 107 2.21 13.38 19.67
CA TRP A 107 3.41 12.52 19.68
C TRP A 107 3.07 11.04 19.77
N ILE A 108 2.03 10.67 20.53
CA ILE A 108 1.52 9.30 20.57
C ILE A 108 1.10 8.85 19.16
N VAL A 109 0.38 9.69 18.42
CA VAL A 109 -0.01 9.44 17.02
C VAL A 109 1.22 9.30 16.12
N ILE A 110 2.15 10.25 16.17
CA ILE A 110 3.39 10.23 15.36
C ILE A 110 4.17 8.93 15.59
N PHE A 111 4.39 8.55 16.85
CA PHE A 111 5.09 7.29 17.18
C PHE A 111 4.28 6.05 16.75
N GLY A 112 2.97 6.04 16.96
CA GLY A 112 2.08 4.95 16.53
C GLY A 112 2.12 4.75 15.02
N CYS A 113 2.07 5.83 14.24
CA CYS A 113 2.26 5.79 12.80
C CYS A 113 3.65 5.23 12.47
N LEU A 114 4.73 5.77 13.06
CA LEU A 114 6.10 5.32 12.80
C LEU A 114 6.28 3.82 13.07
N VAL A 115 5.72 3.29 14.16
CA VAL A 115 5.72 1.85 14.46
C VAL A 115 4.96 1.05 13.40
N THR A 116 3.79 1.52 13.00
CA THR A 116 2.98 0.89 11.95
C THR A 116 3.76 0.81 10.63
N TYR A 117 4.43 1.90 10.24
CA TYR A 117 5.25 1.92 9.03
C TYR A 117 6.50 1.05 9.13
N ILE A 118 7.16 0.98 10.29
CA ILE A 118 8.26 0.03 10.51
C ILE A 118 7.76 -1.41 10.35
N ALA A 119 6.59 -1.75 10.90
CA ALA A 119 5.99 -3.07 10.76
C ALA A 119 5.71 -3.41 9.29
N VAL A 120 5.12 -2.47 8.54
CA VAL A 120 4.91 -2.58 7.09
C VAL A 120 6.22 -2.80 6.35
N TYR A 121 7.26 -1.99 6.64
CA TYR A 121 8.58 -2.12 6.04
C TYR A 121 9.22 -3.48 6.32
N ARG A 122 9.10 -3.99 7.56
CA ARG A 122 9.60 -5.32 7.92
C ARG A 122 8.86 -6.44 7.19
N LEU A 123 7.53 -6.38 7.10
CA LEU A 123 6.73 -7.36 6.33
C LEU A 123 7.18 -7.41 4.87
N ILE A 124 7.40 -6.24 4.29
CA ILE A 124 7.91 -5.98 2.94
C ILE A 124 9.30 -6.61 2.75
N LEU A 125 10.25 -6.34 3.64
CA LEU A 125 11.59 -6.91 3.57
C LEU A 125 11.55 -8.43 3.70
N HIS A 126 10.75 -8.93 4.62
CA HIS A 126 10.60 -10.36 4.85
C HIS A 126 10.02 -11.08 3.61
N ALA A 127 9.01 -10.50 2.96
CA ALA A 127 8.47 -11.03 1.71
C ALA A 127 9.52 -11.02 0.57
N ARG A 128 10.33 -9.95 0.46
CA ARG A 128 11.44 -9.90 -0.52
C ARG A 128 12.51 -10.95 -0.24
N ARG A 129 12.88 -11.15 1.03
CA ARG A 129 13.85 -12.19 1.41
C ARG A 129 13.35 -13.58 1.03
N ARG A 130 12.08 -13.90 1.28
CA ARG A 130 11.47 -15.18 0.86
C ARG A 130 11.50 -15.37 -0.67
N ALA A 131 11.13 -14.34 -1.42
CA ALA A 131 11.17 -14.39 -2.89
C ALA A 131 12.60 -14.56 -3.45
N ASN A 132 13.59 -13.88 -2.87
CA ASN A 132 14.98 -14.03 -3.27
C ASN A 132 15.51 -15.44 -2.97
N ILE A 133 15.21 -15.99 -1.79
CA ILE A 133 15.58 -17.36 -1.42
C ILE A 133 15.00 -18.37 -2.43
N GLN A 134 13.73 -18.22 -2.79
CA GLN A 134 13.07 -19.12 -3.76
C GLN A 134 13.70 -19.05 -5.16
N LYS A 135 14.13 -17.86 -5.62
CA LYS A 135 14.88 -17.70 -6.88
C LYS A 135 16.24 -18.40 -6.84
N THR A 136 16.97 -18.33 -5.72
CA THR A 136 18.25 -19.04 -5.56
C THR A 136 18.08 -20.55 -5.61
N TYR A 137 17.02 -21.10 -4.99
CA TYR A 137 16.70 -22.53 -5.08
C TYR A 137 16.31 -22.96 -6.50
N ARG A 138 15.51 -22.15 -7.21
CA ARG A 138 15.05 -22.47 -8.59
C ARG A 138 16.17 -22.36 -9.62
N GLY A 139 17.10 -21.40 -9.48
CA GLY A 139 18.27 -21.25 -10.35
C GLY A 139 19.27 -22.41 -10.22
N ARG A 140 19.44 -22.97 -9.00
CA ARG A 140 20.34 -24.12 -8.77
C ARG A 140 19.80 -25.45 -9.30
N GLY A 141 18.49 -25.57 -9.52
CA GLY A 141 17.85 -26.78 -10.05
C GLY A 141 17.88 -26.90 -11.58
N SER A 142 18.13 -25.81 -12.30
CA SER A 142 18.09 -25.79 -13.78
C SER A 142 19.46 -26.05 -14.44
N ASP A 143 20.56 -26.02 -13.69
CA ASP A 143 21.93 -26.26 -14.20
C ASP A 143 22.35 -27.74 -14.15
N ARG A 144 21.42 -28.66 -13.86
CA ARG A 144 21.67 -30.10 -13.87
C ARG A 144 20.83 -30.82 -14.93
N THR A 145 21.08 -30.48 -16.20
CA THR A 145 20.67 -31.33 -17.33
C THR A 145 21.86 -31.61 -18.24
N HIS A 146 22.45 -32.78 -17.98
CA HIS A 146 23.16 -33.71 -18.88
C HIS A 146 24.39 -33.26 -19.72
N PRO A 147 25.58 -33.82 -19.44
CA PRO A 147 26.62 -34.00 -20.46
C PRO A 147 26.13 -35.01 -21.52
N GLN A 148 26.30 -34.68 -22.80
CA GLN A 148 26.15 -35.61 -23.93
C GLN A 148 27.12 -36.79 -23.78
N PRO A 149 26.68 -38.05 -23.95
CA PRO A 149 27.57 -39.12 -24.37
C PRO A 149 27.71 -39.08 -25.90
N ALA A 150 28.93 -38.89 -26.37
CA ALA A 150 29.29 -38.92 -27.77
C ALA A 150 29.03 -40.31 -28.39
N THR A 151 28.38 -40.31 -29.54
CA THR A 151 28.23 -41.46 -30.43
C THR A 151 29.59 -41.87 -30.96
N THR A 152 30.01 -43.13 -30.79
CA THR A 152 31.04 -43.76 -31.62
C THR A 152 30.65 -45.23 -31.82
N MET A 153 30.53 -45.63 -33.09
CA MET A 153 30.22 -46.98 -33.53
C MET A 153 31.49 -47.79 -33.86
N VAL A 154 31.34 -49.13 -33.87
CA VAL A 154 32.08 -50.19 -34.62
C VAL A 154 33.36 -50.76 -33.94
N PRO A 155 33.77 -52.05 -34.10
CA PRO A 155 33.02 -53.34 -34.09
C PRO A 155 33.66 -54.47 -33.22
N VAL A 156 32.89 -55.56 -33.10
CA VAL A 156 33.19 -57.00 -32.88
C VAL A 156 34.66 -57.49 -33.01
N ALA A 157 35.13 -58.27 -32.02
CA ALA A 157 36.08 -59.39 -32.18
C ALA A 157 36.01 -60.37 -30.96
N ASN A 158 36.21 -61.66 -31.25
CA ASN A 158 35.92 -62.86 -30.44
C ASN A 158 37.02 -63.27 -29.44
N THR A 159 36.74 -64.39 -28.74
CA THR A 159 37.67 -65.44 -28.21
C THR A 159 37.98 -65.36 -26.71
N GLU A 160 38.08 -66.40 -25.88
CA GLU A 160 37.69 -67.82 -25.76
C GLU A 160 38.35 -68.33 -24.44
N SER A 161 37.73 -69.28 -23.70
CA SER A 161 38.31 -70.11 -22.59
C SER A 161 38.82 -69.38 -21.32
N GLU A 162 38.81 -69.88 -20.08
CA GLU A 162 38.84 -71.25 -19.53
C GLU A 162 38.44 -71.25 -18.03
N LYS A 163 37.45 -72.09 -17.67
CA LYS A 163 37.41 -73.12 -16.59
C LYS A 163 38.12 -72.88 -15.22
N VAL A 164 37.38 -73.12 -14.11
CA VAL A 164 37.63 -74.12 -13.02
C VAL A 164 36.73 -73.80 -11.79
N ASN A 165 36.09 -74.85 -11.25
CA ASN A 165 35.16 -74.97 -10.10
C ASN A 165 35.91 -75.73 -8.95
N PRO A 166 35.32 -76.13 -7.80
CA PRO A 166 34.17 -75.70 -6.98
C PRO A 166 34.49 -75.64 -5.44
N ASP A 167 33.42 -75.52 -4.62
CA ASP A 167 33.24 -75.82 -3.17
C ASP A 167 32.75 -74.56 -2.41
N GLU A 168 31.66 -74.53 -1.64
CA GLU A 168 31.09 -75.55 -0.74
C GLU A 168 29.58 -75.30 -0.44
N ILE A 169 28.96 -76.33 0.14
CA ILE A 169 27.54 -76.70 0.34
C ILE A 169 26.81 -75.96 1.50
N SER A 170 25.48 -75.76 1.38
CA SER A 170 24.42 -76.10 2.39
C SER A 170 23.07 -75.41 2.06
N SER A 171 22.08 -76.13 1.50
CA SER A 171 20.85 -76.67 2.16
C SER A 171 19.89 -75.60 2.73
N GLY A 172 18.59 -75.51 2.41
CA GLY A 172 17.68 -76.29 1.56
C GLY A 172 16.22 -75.77 1.68
N ASN A 173 15.34 -76.31 0.80
CA ASN A 173 13.87 -76.46 0.90
C ASN A 173 13.00 -75.16 0.75
N SER A 174 11.88 -75.07 0.00
CA SER A 174 10.99 -76.06 -0.65
C SER A 174 10.09 -75.38 -1.72
N SER A 175 9.84 -76.11 -2.82
CA SER A 175 8.62 -76.25 -3.66
C SER A 175 7.44 -75.24 -3.61
N SER A 176 6.99 -74.78 -4.79
CA SER A 176 5.73 -75.18 -5.49
C SER A 176 5.30 -74.09 -6.50
N SER A 177 5.55 -74.25 -7.81
CA SER A 177 4.59 -74.67 -8.85
C SER A 177 3.36 -73.77 -9.05
N LEU A 178 3.30 -73.06 -10.18
CA LEU A 178 2.35 -73.37 -11.29
C LEU A 178 2.47 -72.35 -12.42
N ASP A 179 2.70 -72.89 -13.62
CA ASP A 179 2.47 -72.25 -14.90
C ASP A 179 1.02 -71.81 -15.06
N THR A 180 0.77 -70.66 -15.68
CA THR A 180 -0.27 -70.51 -16.71
C THR A 180 0.08 -69.36 -17.64
N SER A 181 0.40 -69.71 -18.87
CA SER A 181 0.51 -68.83 -20.03
C SER A 181 -0.84 -68.17 -20.36
N ARG A 182 -0.82 -66.93 -20.87
CA ARG A 182 -1.34 -66.54 -22.21
C ARG A 182 -2.03 -65.17 -22.26
N ALA A 183 -1.55 -64.38 -23.23
CA ALA A 183 -2.22 -63.34 -24.01
C ALA A 183 -2.65 -62.02 -23.35
N GLY A 184 -1.89 -60.96 -23.69
CA GLY A 184 -2.40 -59.85 -24.51
C GLY A 184 -3.32 -58.84 -23.83
N SER A 185 -2.81 -57.62 -23.61
CA SER A 185 -3.37 -56.42 -24.24
C SER A 185 -2.57 -55.19 -23.79
N SER A 186 -1.98 -54.54 -24.77
CA SER A 186 -1.42 -53.20 -24.68
C SER A 186 -2.53 -52.17 -24.43
N THR A 187 -2.49 -51.47 -23.30
CA THR A 187 -2.93 -50.07 -23.24
C THR A 187 -2.04 -49.31 -22.25
N GLY A 188 -1.01 -48.65 -22.81
CA GLY A 188 -0.35 -47.54 -22.13
C GLY A 188 -1.36 -46.41 -21.97
N PHE A 189 -1.82 -46.16 -20.75
CA PHE A 189 -2.63 -45.01 -20.42
C PHE A 189 -1.72 -43.81 -20.14
N SER A 190 -1.23 -43.18 -21.21
CA SER A 190 -0.74 -41.81 -21.14
C SER A 190 -1.97 -40.90 -21.18
N ALA A 191 -2.49 -40.55 -20.02
CA ALA A 191 -3.58 -39.58 -19.89
C ALA A 191 -3.04 -38.17 -20.20
N THR A 192 -2.94 -37.84 -21.47
CA THR A 192 -2.87 -36.45 -21.90
C THR A 192 -4.28 -35.88 -21.77
N ILE A 193 -4.60 -35.31 -20.61
CA ILE A 193 -5.85 -34.57 -20.37
C ILE A 193 -5.80 -33.31 -21.24
N HIS A 194 -6.37 -33.39 -22.44
CA HIS A 194 -6.68 -32.27 -23.33
C HIS A 194 -8.16 -31.93 -23.15
N ASP A 195 -8.52 -31.32 -22.02
CA ASP A 195 -9.86 -30.78 -21.80
C ASP A 195 -9.80 -29.24 -21.86
N PRO A 196 -10.26 -28.60 -22.95
CA PRO A 196 -10.06 -27.16 -23.19
C PRO A 196 -10.79 -26.26 -22.19
N ALA A 197 -11.82 -26.76 -21.49
CA ALA A 197 -12.53 -26.03 -20.44
C ALA A 197 -11.68 -25.83 -19.18
N VAL A 198 -10.84 -26.81 -18.82
CA VAL A 198 -9.93 -26.73 -17.66
C VAL A 198 -8.76 -25.79 -17.95
N ALA A 199 -8.27 -25.77 -19.20
CA ALA A 199 -7.23 -24.83 -19.63
C ALA A 199 -7.70 -23.37 -19.54
N GLY A 200 -8.96 -23.10 -19.91
CA GLY A 200 -9.58 -21.78 -19.78
C GLY A 200 -9.65 -21.28 -18.33
N GLN A 201 -10.13 -22.12 -17.40
CA GLN A 201 -10.22 -21.76 -15.97
C GLN A 201 -8.83 -21.53 -15.32
N ILE A 202 -7.80 -22.27 -15.73
CA ILE A 202 -6.43 -22.08 -15.24
C ILE A 202 -5.86 -20.75 -15.76
N GLN A 203 -6.14 -20.37 -17.00
CA GLN A 203 -5.76 -19.06 -17.54
C GLN A 203 -6.45 -17.92 -16.80
N THR A 204 -7.76 -18.01 -16.54
CA THR A 204 -8.49 -16.96 -15.82
C THR A 204 -8.04 -16.84 -14.35
N ALA A 205 -7.72 -17.95 -13.70
CA ALA A 205 -7.20 -17.95 -12.33
C ALA A 205 -5.77 -17.41 -12.26
N ALA A 206 -4.92 -17.72 -13.24
CA ALA A 206 -3.56 -17.20 -13.33
C ALA A 206 -3.53 -15.68 -13.62
N GLU A 207 -4.38 -15.20 -14.53
CA GLU A 207 -4.53 -13.78 -14.86
C GLU A 207 -5.02 -12.98 -13.65
N LYS A 208 -6.03 -13.49 -12.94
CA LYS A 208 -6.52 -12.89 -11.68
C LYS A 208 -5.44 -12.85 -10.60
N ALA A 209 -4.64 -13.92 -10.46
CA ALA A 209 -3.56 -13.95 -9.47
C ALA A 209 -2.40 -13.00 -9.82
N GLU A 210 -2.13 -12.79 -11.11
CA GLU A 210 -1.14 -11.82 -11.58
C GLU A 210 -1.61 -10.38 -11.33
N GLU A 211 -2.88 -10.07 -11.62
CA GLU A 211 -3.50 -8.78 -11.33
C GLU A 211 -3.47 -8.46 -9.83
N GLU A 212 -3.83 -9.42 -8.96
CA GLU A 212 -3.75 -9.26 -7.50
C GLU A 212 -2.31 -9.02 -7.03
N ALA A 213 -1.33 -9.71 -7.61
CA ALA A 213 0.09 -9.55 -7.26
C ALA A 213 0.64 -8.19 -7.72
N GLU A 214 0.21 -7.68 -8.87
CA GLU A 214 0.58 -6.34 -9.34
C GLU A 214 -0.08 -5.25 -8.50
N GLN A 215 -1.37 -5.41 -8.16
CA GLN A 215 -2.09 -4.53 -7.26
C GLN A 215 -1.39 -4.45 -5.90
N GLN A 216 -0.95 -5.58 -5.33
CA GLN A 216 -0.17 -5.60 -4.09
C GLN A 216 1.19 -4.88 -4.22
N LYS A 217 1.88 -5.00 -5.37
CA LYS A 217 3.13 -4.24 -5.61
C LYS A 217 2.87 -2.74 -5.69
N GLN A 218 1.79 -2.32 -6.34
CA GLN A 218 1.41 -0.91 -6.42
C GLN A 218 1.01 -0.35 -5.05
N VAL A 219 0.17 -1.08 -4.30
CA VAL A 219 -0.22 -0.73 -2.92
C VAL A 219 1.02 -0.62 -2.04
N ARG A 220 1.99 -1.53 -2.20
CA ARG A 220 3.26 -1.49 -1.48
C ARG A 220 4.11 -0.28 -1.85
N LYS A 221 4.20 0.09 -3.14
CA LYS A 221 4.93 1.28 -3.58
C LYS A 221 4.31 2.54 -2.96
N ILE A 222 2.98 2.63 -2.98
CA ILE A 222 2.23 3.72 -2.36
C ILE A 222 2.45 3.75 -0.84
N ALA A 223 2.36 2.61 -0.15
CA ALA A 223 2.57 2.52 1.30
C ALA A 223 4.01 2.86 1.73
N ILE A 224 5.02 2.55 0.90
CA ILE A 224 6.41 2.97 1.15
C ILE A 224 6.56 4.48 0.93
N GLN A 225 5.94 5.04 -0.12
CA GLN A 225 5.95 6.48 -0.36
C GLN A 225 5.27 7.25 0.79
N MET A 226 4.35 6.62 1.51
CA MET A 226 3.75 7.16 2.73
C MET A 226 4.70 7.19 3.95
N ILE A 227 5.90 6.58 3.92
CA ILE A 227 6.88 6.69 5.03
C ILE A 227 7.43 8.10 5.18
N SER A 228 7.51 8.87 4.10
CA SER A 228 7.96 10.27 4.16
C SER A 228 7.03 11.13 5.02
N TYR A 229 5.75 10.75 5.11
CA TYR A 229 4.72 11.58 5.72
C TYR A 229 4.85 11.69 7.25
N PRO A 230 4.86 10.62 8.07
CA PRO A 230 5.05 10.73 9.51
C PRO A 230 6.41 11.32 9.89
N LEU A 231 7.46 11.08 9.10
CA LEU A 231 8.78 11.65 9.34
C LEU A 231 8.77 13.17 9.13
N ALA A 232 8.17 13.65 8.05
CA ALA A 232 7.98 15.08 7.83
C ALA A 232 7.16 15.71 8.97
N TYR A 233 6.07 15.06 9.38
CA TYR A 233 5.26 15.51 10.52
C TYR A 233 6.05 15.56 11.83
N ALA A 234 6.86 14.55 12.13
CA ALA A 234 7.71 14.52 13.32
C ALA A 234 8.68 15.71 13.34
N VAL A 235 9.28 16.04 12.19
CA VAL A 235 10.20 17.18 12.06
C VAL A 235 9.46 18.51 12.24
N LEU A 236 8.30 18.69 11.60
CA LEU A 236 7.51 19.92 11.68
C LEU A 236 7.02 20.18 13.11
N TRP A 237 6.65 19.14 13.84
CA TRP A 237 6.15 19.24 15.21
C TRP A 237 7.26 19.22 16.28
N ALA A 238 8.48 18.81 15.95
CA ALA A 238 9.61 18.83 16.88
C ALA A 238 9.84 20.23 17.47
N ILE A 239 9.97 21.25 16.61
CA ILE A 239 10.27 22.62 17.04
C ILE A 239 9.14 23.23 17.89
N PRO A 240 7.86 23.21 17.46
CA PRO A 240 6.74 23.67 18.30
C PRO A 240 6.67 22.97 19.66
N THR A 241 6.94 21.66 19.69
CA THR A 241 6.94 20.89 20.94
C THR A 241 8.06 21.31 21.86
N ILE A 242 9.28 21.45 21.34
CA ILE A 242 10.44 21.88 22.13
C ILE A 242 10.16 23.25 22.76
N VAL A 243 9.61 24.18 21.98
CA VAL A 243 9.20 25.50 22.49
C VAL A 243 8.16 25.36 23.59
N MET A 244 7.14 24.53 23.39
CA MET A 244 6.08 24.31 24.38
C MET A 244 6.63 23.72 25.69
N ILE A 245 7.53 22.73 25.61
CA ILE A 245 8.18 22.11 26.78
C ILE A 245 9.01 23.15 27.53
N ILE A 246 9.80 23.98 26.83
CA ILE A 246 10.59 25.05 27.46
C ILE A 246 9.67 26.06 28.16
N GLN A 247 8.58 26.48 27.51
CA GLN A 247 7.62 27.42 28.09
C GLN A 247 6.89 26.87 29.33
N VAL A 248 6.65 25.57 29.40
CA VAL A 248 6.09 24.91 30.59
C VAL A 248 7.15 24.81 31.69
N ALA A 249 8.36 24.34 31.35
CA ALA A 249 9.45 24.13 32.29
C ALA A 249 9.93 25.44 32.95
N ARG A 250 9.98 26.54 32.20
CA ARG A 250 10.40 27.86 32.70
C ARG A 250 9.28 28.68 33.32
N GLY A 251 8.12 28.08 33.64
CA GLY A 251 7.03 28.80 34.31
C GLY A 251 6.37 29.90 33.47
N GLY A 252 6.76 30.10 32.20
CA GLY A 252 6.16 31.09 31.30
C GLY A 252 7.11 32.20 30.87
N GLU A 253 8.39 32.11 31.22
CA GLU A 253 9.40 32.98 30.62
C GLU A 253 9.40 32.82 29.09
N GLY A 254 9.34 33.96 28.40
CA GLY A 254 9.31 34.01 26.95
C GLY A 254 10.55 33.37 26.35
N VAL A 255 10.35 32.50 25.36
CA VAL A 255 11.42 32.09 24.44
C VAL A 255 11.64 33.26 23.47
N SER A 256 12.82 33.34 22.85
CA SER A 256 13.09 34.35 21.81
C SER A 256 11.95 34.43 20.79
N ILE A 257 11.52 35.66 20.48
CA ILE A 257 10.40 35.95 19.57
C ILE A 257 10.58 35.26 18.21
N HIS A 258 11.83 35.12 17.76
CA HIS A 258 12.17 34.44 16.50
C HIS A 258 11.85 32.94 16.55
N VAL A 259 12.10 32.30 17.69
CA VAL A 259 11.87 30.86 17.88
C VAL A 259 10.37 30.58 18.01
N GLU A 260 9.65 31.43 18.74
CA GLU A 260 8.19 31.34 18.84
C GLU A 260 7.50 31.61 17.49
N GLY A 261 8.01 32.59 16.73
CA GLY A 261 7.58 32.84 15.35
C GLY A 261 7.80 31.63 14.45
N LEU A 262 8.99 31.03 14.50
CA LEU A 262 9.32 29.84 13.71
C LEU A 262 8.40 28.65 14.04
N ALA A 263 8.14 28.41 15.33
CA ALA A 263 7.20 27.37 15.75
C ALA A 263 5.81 27.58 15.13
N LYS A 264 5.31 28.82 15.12
CA LYS A 264 4.02 29.16 14.49
C LYS A 264 4.04 28.99 12.97
N MET A 265 5.14 29.35 12.30
CA MET A 265 5.27 29.15 10.85
C MET A 265 5.26 27.67 10.48
N LEU A 266 5.90 26.81 11.29
CA LEU A 266 5.88 25.36 11.08
C LEU A 266 4.50 24.75 11.26
N LEU A 267 3.67 25.29 12.16
CA LEU A 267 2.27 24.88 12.28
C LEU A 267 1.49 25.13 10.98
N VAL A 268 1.69 26.28 10.34
CA VAL A 268 1.05 26.60 9.05
C VAL A 268 1.63 25.76 7.91
N PHE A 269 2.94 25.48 7.96
CA PHE A 269 3.63 24.69 6.94
C PHE A 269 3.16 23.22 6.88
N ASN A 270 2.51 22.70 7.93
CA ASN A 270 1.87 21.38 7.87
C ASN A 270 0.90 21.25 6.69
N GLY A 271 0.05 22.27 6.46
CA GLY A 271 -0.89 22.23 5.34
C GLY A 271 -0.20 22.23 3.98
N PHE A 272 0.95 22.91 3.87
CA PHE A 272 1.78 22.86 2.67
C PHE A 272 2.39 21.48 2.45
N VAL A 273 2.88 20.82 3.52
CA VAL A 273 3.43 19.47 3.42
C VAL A 273 2.35 18.45 3.10
N ASP A 274 1.15 18.56 3.64
CA ASP A 274 0.01 17.73 3.25
C ASP A 274 -0.31 17.88 1.76
N ALA A 275 -0.45 19.12 1.30
CA ALA A 275 -0.70 19.41 -0.11
C ALA A 275 0.44 18.91 -0.99
N HIS A 276 1.69 18.95 -0.52
CA HIS A 276 2.82 18.46 -1.29
C HIS A 276 2.83 16.94 -1.38
N VAL A 277 2.71 16.25 -0.24
CA VAL A 277 2.79 14.79 -0.16
C VAL A 277 1.61 14.12 -0.88
N TYR A 278 0.41 14.66 -0.76
CA TYR A 278 -0.78 14.08 -1.40
C TYR A 278 -1.13 14.69 -2.75
N GLY A 279 -0.76 15.96 -3.00
CA GLY A 279 -1.07 16.66 -4.24
C GLY A 279 -0.11 16.32 -5.39
N PHE A 280 1.19 16.18 -5.12
CA PHE A 280 2.18 15.83 -6.14
C PHE A 280 2.32 14.31 -6.28
N ASN A 281 1.28 13.67 -6.81
CA ASN A 281 1.36 12.28 -7.27
C ASN A 281 1.42 12.23 -8.81
N GLU A 282 2.11 11.23 -9.36
CA GLU A 282 2.22 11.01 -10.82
C GLU A 282 0.84 10.95 -11.49
N ARG A 283 -0.16 10.41 -10.79
CA ARG A 283 -1.56 10.36 -11.25
C ARG A 283 -2.19 11.75 -11.36
N THR A 284 -1.96 12.63 -10.37
CA THR A 284 -2.47 14.00 -10.36
C THR A 284 -1.79 14.81 -11.47
N ALA A 285 -0.47 14.68 -11.62
CA ALA A 285 0.29 15.34 -12.68
C ALA A 285 -0.17 14.90 -14.09
N MET A 286 -0.45 13.61 -14.29
CA MET A 286 -1.01 13.10 -15.56
C MET A 286 -2.42 13.65 -15.82
N GLY A 287 -3.28 13.72 -14.81
CA GLY A 287 -4.61 14.32 -14.94
C GLY A 287 -4.56 15.81 -15.30
N TRP A 288 -3.67 16.57 -14.67
CA TRP A 288 -3.42 17.97 -15.06
C TRP A 288 -2.82 18.08 -16.46
N ARG A 289 -1.90 17.18 -16.85
CA ARG A 289 -1.29 17.18 -18.19
C ARG A 289 -2.30 16.86 -19.29
N GLN A 290 -3.27 15.97 -19.02
CA GLN A 290 -4.38 15.69 -19.94
C GLN A 290 -5.34 16.87 -20.06
N ARG A 291 -5.57 17.60 -18.95
CA ARG A 291 -6.48 18.76 -18.93
C ARG A 291 -5.85 20.05 -19.47
N ILE A 292 -4.52 20.17 -19.40
CA ILE A 292 -3.74 21.34 -19.87
C ILE A 292 -3.23 21.13 -21.30
N ARG A 293 -3.17 19.89 -21.82
CA ARG A 293 -2.95 19.70 -23.26
C ARG A 293 -4.19 20.19 -24.01
N PRO A 294 -4.10 21.27 -24.80
CA PRO A 294 -5.15 21.54 -25.77
C PRO A 294 -5.24 20.32 -26.69
N ALA A 295 -6.46 19.98 -27.11
CA ALA A 295 -6.68 19.06 -28.23
C ALA A 295 -6.09 19.70 -29.49
N SER A 296 -4.77 19.63 -29.65
CA SER A 296 -4.07 20.08 -30.85
C SER A 296 -3.80 18.87 -31.71
N GLN A 297 -4.82 18.45 -32.47
CA GLN A 297 -4.75 17.78 -33.78
C GLN A 297 -6.05 17.02 -34.03
N GLU A 298 -6.92 17.61 -34.84
CA GLU A 298 -7.75 16.93 -35.84
C GLU A 298 -8.52 18.03 -36.60
N ASP A 299 -7.81 18.91 -37.33
CA ASP A 299 -8.46 19.83 -38.30
C ASP A 299 -7.52 20.29 -39.44
N ASP A 300 -6.20 20.05 -39.38
CA ASP A 300 -5.26 20.56 -40.40
C ASP A 300 -4.81 19.55 -41.47
N GLU A 301 -5.37 18.34 -41.51
CA GLU A 301 -5.01 17.30 -42.52
C GLU A 301 -6.09 17.05 -43.59
N GLU A 302 -7.15 17.87 -43.66
CA GLU A 302 -8.24 17.72 -44.65
C GLU A 302 -8.18 18.70 -45.83
N ALA A 303 -7.13 19.52 -45.96
CA ALA A 303 -6.99 20.48 -47.06
C ALA A 303 -6.01 20.07 -48.18
N ALA A 304 -5.35 18.91 -48.10
CA ALA A 304 -4.30 18.56 -49.06
C ALA A 304 -4.21 17.06 -49.41
N SER A 305 -5.32 16.40 -49.74
CA SER A 305 -5.29 15.27 -50.67
C SER A 305 -6.71 14.92 -51.13
N GLY A 306 -7.03 15.29 -52.37
CA GLY A 306 -8.18 14.73 -53.06
C GLY A 306 -7.94 13.24 -53.31
N GLY A 307 -8.74 12.38 -52.68
CA GLY A 307 -8.67 10.95 -52.86
C GLY A 307 -9.92 10.29 -52.29
N VAL A 308 -10.77 9.81 -53.19
CA VAL A 308 -11.97 9.02 -52.92
C VAL A 308 -11.63 7.89 -51.93
N HIS A 309 -12.16 7.95 -50.72
CA HIS A 309 -12.23 6.78 -49.85
C HIS A 309 -13.59 6.66 -49.17
N GLU A 310 -14.14 5.47 -49.38
CA GLU A 310 -15.36 4.85 -48.93
C GLU A 310 -15.67 5.11 -47.44
N VAL A 311 -16.87 5.64 -47.19
CA VAL A 311 -17.44 5.82 -45.85
C VAL A 311 -17.77 4.44 -45.28
N VAL A 312 -16.82 3.84 -44.58
CA VAL A 312 -17.06 2.71 -43.68
C VAL A 312 -17.41 3.30 -42.31
N SER A 313 -18.70 3.30 -42.01
CA SER A 313 -19.28 3.72 -40.73
C SER A 313 -18.65 2.93 -39.58
N ARG A 314 -17.86 3.61 -38.74
CA ARG A 314 -17.33 3.07 -37.49
C ARG A 314 -18.46 3.03 -36.45
N PRO A 315 -18.69 1.91 -35.75
CA PRO A 315 -19.71 1.87 -34.71
C PRO A 315 -19.27 2.72 -33.51
N GLU A 316 -20.21 3.55 -33.07
CA GLU A 316 -20.15 4.39 -31.89
C GLU A 316 -19.79 3.57 -30.64
N PRO A 317 -18.85 4.00 -29.79
CA PRO A 317 -18.54 3.31 -28.55
C PRO A 317 -19.74 3.48 -27.60
N THR A 318 -20.62 2.49 -27.58
CA THR A 318 -21.70 2.40 -26.61
C THR A 318 -21.08 2.37 -25.21
N LEU A 319 -21.46 3.35 -24.39
CA LEU A 319 -21.17 3.36 -22.96
C LEU A 319 -21.66 2.04 -22.37
N LYS A 320 -20.72 1.18 -21.96
CA LYS A 320 -21.02 -0.08 -21.28
C LYS A 320 -21.86 0.21 -20.04
N ASN A 321 -23.05 -0.39 -20.01
CA ASN A 321 -24.00 -0.34 -18.91
C ASN A 321 -23.32 -0.83 -17.61
N PRO A 322 -23.32 -0.08 -16.50
CA PRO A 322 -22.64 -0.46 -15.25
C PRO A 322 -23.13 -1.77 -14.62
N ASN A 323 -24.24 -2.33 -15.10
CA ASN A 323 -24.88 -3.51 -14.50
C ASN A 323 -24.40 -4.85 -15.09
N ASP A 324 -23.52 -4.85 -16.10
CA ASP A 324 -23.04 -6.10 -16.74
C ASP A 324 -22.09 -6.93 -15.86
N TRP A 325 -21.56 -6.36 -14.77
CA TRP A 325 -20.67 -7.09 -13.85
C TRP A 325 -21.41 -8.02 -12.88
N GLN A 326 -22.74 -7.95 -12.78
CA GLN A 326 -23.50 -8.76 -11.82
C GLN A 326 -23.90 -10.15 -12.33
N GLN A 327 -23.77 -10.47 -13.63
CA GLN A 327 -24.27 -11.74 -14.17
C GLN A 327 -23.28 -12.92 -14.17
N ASN A 328 -22.01 -12.71 -13.79
CA ASN A 328 -20.99 -13.77 -13.83
C ASN A 328 -20.49 -14.24 -12.44
N MET A 329 -21.31 -14.11 -11.39
CA MET A 329 -21.02 -14.72 -10.07
C MET A 329 -22.23 -15.50 -9.55
N VAL A 330 -22.52 -16.64 -10.18
CA VAL A 330 -23.26 -17.76 -9.57
C VAL A 330 -22.27 -18.89 -9.29
#